data_AF-A0A7C4S8R0-F1
#
_entry.id   AF-A0A7C4S8R0-F1
#
_cell.length_a   1.000
_cell.length_b   1.000
_cell.length_c   1.000
_cell.angle_alpha   90.00
_cell.angle_beta   90.00
_cell.angle_gamma   90.00
#
_symmetry.space_group_name_H-M   'P 1'
#
loop_
_entity.id
_entity.type
_entity.pdbx_description
1 polymer ?
#
loop_
_entity_poly.entity_id
_entity_poly.type
_entity_poly.pdbx_seq_one_letter_code
_entity_poly.pdbx_strand_id
1 'polypeptide(L)'
;MSVSLRVYVAKRLLLLVPTLIGMTLLVFAITQLFDPIERASLYISDSRQARFVQEIIDKYGLDKPLHIQYFNWLMQVLSGNLGWSQSLHMRVLDAIVTRFPATAELVIYSAPLIILIGVYLGKVSAVRRNTVVDHASRVMAIIGWSLPSFWLGIMLLAIFYGGLGVFPPGRLSVWAENLVRSGEFKTYTGLYTIDAIINLNWPVFLDAVYHLVLPVITLTTINVALIMRVMRSSMLEQLGKMYVTAAKARGLDSKTVIDKHATRNALTPVVTLSGLLTAGMLSGAVITETVFEFKGI
;
A
#
# COMPACT_ATOMS: atom_id res chain seq x y z
N MET A 1 -9.91 -32.55 -6.54
CA MET A 1 -8.55 -32.81 -6.02
C MET A 1 -8.05 -31.56 -5.31
N SER A 2 -7.91 -31.59 -3.99
CA SER A 2 -7.25 -30.50 -3.26
C SER A 2 -5.78 -30.49 -3.65
N VAL A 3 -5.36 -29.48 -4.41
CA VAL A 3 -3.93 -29.23 -4.63
C VAL A 3 -3.32 -29.05 -3.24
N SER A 4 -2.32 -29.87 -2.89
CA SER A 4 -1.66 -29.71 -1.59
C SER A 4 -1.08 -28.30 -1.49
N LEU A 5 -1.15 -27.68 -0.31
CA LEU A 5 -0.67 -26.31 -0.09
C LEU A 5 0.76 -26.10 -0.65
N ARG A 6 1.61 -27.13 -0.53
CA ARG A 6 2.98 -27.15 -1.07
C ARG A 6 3.01 -27.03 -2.59
N VAL A 7 2.18 -27.79 -3.31
CA VAL A 7 2.11 -27.73 -4.78
C VAL A 7 1.58 -26.37 -5.25
N TYR A 8 0.59 -25.80 -4.54
CA TYR A 8 0.09 -24.47 -4.84
C TYR A 8 1.17 -23.39 -4.66
N VAL A 9 1.89 -23.41 -3.54
CA VAL A 9 2.99 -22.48 -3.27
C VAL A 9 4.10 -22.63 -4.30
N ALA A 10 4.54 -23.86 -4.59
CA ALA A 10 5.56 -24.12 -5.60
C ALA A 10 5.16 -23.61 -6.98
N LYS A 11 3.91 -23.86 -7.42
CA LYS A 11 3.40 -23.36 -8.69
C LYS A 11 3.39 -21.83 -8.73
N ARG A 12 2.99 -21.15 -7.65
CA ARG A 12 3.06 -19.68 -7.57
C ARG A 12 4.50 -19.18 -7.65
N LEU A 13 5.43 -19.77 -6.91
CA LEU A 13 6.85 -19.39 -6.94
C LEU A 13 7.45 -19.57 -8.34
N LEU A 14 7.11 -20.66 -9.04
CA LEU A 14 7.53 -20.86 -10.42
C LEU A 14 6.92 -19.83 -11.38
N LEU A 15 5.65 -19.46 -11.20
CA LEU A 15 5.00 -18.42 -11.99
C LEU A 15 5.56 -17.02 -11.73
N LEU A 16 6.16 -16.76 -10.56
CA LEU A 16 6.82 -15.48 -10.28
C LEU A 16 7.98 -15.23 -11.24
N VAL A 17 8.76 -16.25 -11.59
CA VAL A 17 9.95 -16.10 -12.46
C VAL A 17 9.59 -15.48 -13.83
N PRO A 18 8.71 -16.06 -14.66
CA PRO A 18 8.33 -15.44 -15.93
C PRO A 18 7.60 -14.11 -15.75
N THR A 19 6.87 -13.93 -14.63
CA THR A 19 6.20 -12.66 -14.34
C THR A 19 7.21 -11.53 -14.06
N LEU A 20 8.25 -11.81 -13.27
CA LEU A 20 9.33 -10.88 -12.98
C LEU A 20 10.13 -10.55 -14.24
N ILE A 21 10.48 -11.56 -15.05
CA ILE A 21 11.18 -11.34 -16.32
C ILE A 21 10.32 -10.49 -17.26
N GLY A 22 9.01 -10.77 -17.36
CA GLY A 22 8.09 -9.95 -18.15
C GLY A 22 8.04 -8.50 -17.66
N MET A 23 7.99 -8.29 -16.34
CA MET A 23 7.99 -6.97 -15.72
C MET A 23 9.31 -6.22 -15.97
N THR A 24 10.46 -6.87 -15.80
CA THR A 24 11.77 -6.25 -16.03
C THR A 24 12.00 -5.94 -17.50
N LEU A 25 11.54 -6.79 -18.41
CA LEU A 25 11.54 -6.51 -19.85
C LEU A 25 10.66 -5.31 -20.20
N LEU A 26 9.48 -5.20 -19.58
CA LEU A 26 8.59 -4.07 -19.77
C LEU A 26 9.22 -2.77 -19.27
N VAL A 27 9.76 -2.77 -18.03
CA VAL A 27 10.48 -1.62 -17.48
C VAL A 27 11.65 -1.24 -18.39
N PHE A 28 12.44 -2.21 -18.81
CA PHE A 28 13.56 -1.98 -19.73
C PHE A 28 13.09 -1.42 -21.08
N ALA A 29 12.03 -1.96 -21.66
CA ALA A 29 11.48 -1.47 -22.92
C ALA A 29 11.00 -0.02 -22.82
N ILE A 30 10.37 0.34 -21.69
CA ILE A 30 10.02 1.74 -21.41
C ILE A 30 11.27 2.60 -21.26
N THR A 31 12.31 2.13 -20.56
CA THR A 31 13.54 2.92 -20.44
C THR A 31 14.25 3.11 -21.78
N GLN A 32 14.14 2.17 -22.73
CA GLN A 32 14.69 2.34 -24.08
C GLN A 32 14.02 3.45 -24.90
N LEU A 33 12.88 4.00 -24.47
CA LEU A 33 12.25 5.14 -25.13
C LEU A 33 13.03 6.45 -24.89
N PHE A 34 13.94 6.47 -23.92
CA PHE A 34 14.78 7.61 -23.59
C PHE A 34 16.15 7.53 -24.28
N ASP A 35 16.74 8.68 -24.56
CA ASP A 35 18.05 8.74 -25.20
C ASP A 35 19.16 8.14 -24.29
N PRO A 36 20.26 7.59 -24.84
CA PRO A 36 21.36 7.04 -24.05
C PRO A 36 21.90 8.00 -22.98
N ILE A 37 21.93 9.30 -23.28
CA ILE A 37 22.34 10.36 -22.35
C ILE A 37 21.37 10.46 -21.16
N GLU A 38 20.06 10.42 -21.42
CA GLU A 38 19.04 10.49 -20.36
C GLU A 38 19.09 9.24 -19.49
N ARG A 39 19.30 8.07 -20.09
CA ARG A 39 19.45 6.80 -19.34
C ARG A 39 20.73 6.78 -18.50
N ALA A 40 21.79 7.45 -18.95
CA ALA A 40 23.03 7.61 -18.18
C ALA A 40 22.80 8.40 -16.87
N SER A 41 21.78 9.28 -16.81
CA SER A 41 21.45 10.04 -15.60
C SER A 41 21.12 9.18 -14.38
N LEU A 42 20.68 7.93 -14.59
CA LEU A 42 20.42 6.96 -13.52
C LEU A 42 21.70 6.49 -12.80
N TYR A 43 22.87 6.79 -13.38
CA TYR A 43 24.18 6.43 -12.85
C TYR A 43 25.01 7.66 -12.42
N ILE A 44 24.48 8.87 -12.61
CA ILE A 44 25.15 10.14 -12.29
C ILE A 44 24.71 10.59 -10.90
N SER A 45 25.62 10.55 -9.94
CA SER A 45 25.36 10.99 -8.55
C SER A 45 25.83 12.41 -8.25
N ASP A 46 26.70 12.98 -9.08
CA ASP A 46 27.27 14.33 -8.91
C ASP A 46 27.23 15.08 -10.25
N SER A 47 26.85 16.35 -10.22
CA SER A 47 26.85 17.25 -11.39
C SER A 47 28.22 17.35 -12.09
N ARG A 48 29.32 17.07 -11.39
CA ARG A 48 30.66 16.96 -12.00
C ARG A 48 30.80 15.76 -12.93
N GLN A 49 30.16 14.63 -12.60
CA GLN A 49 30.17 13.43 -13.44
C GLN A 49 29.35 13.63 -14.71
N ALA A 50 28.40 14.58 -14.73
CA ALA A 50 27.63 14.92 -15.92
C ALA A 50 28.50 15.45 -17.08
N ARG A 51 29.74 15.89 -16.81
CA ARG A 51 30.71 16.27 -17.85
C ARG A 51 31.33 15.06 -18.56
N PHE A 52 31.23 13.87 -17.95
CA PHE A 52 31.79 12.61 -18.42
C PHE A 52 30.69 11.61 -18.79
N VAL A 53 29.53 12.09 -19.24
CA VAL A 53 28.38 11.25 -19.62
C VAL A 53 28.76 10.20 -20.65
N GLN A 54 29.65 10.52 -21.61
CA GLN A 54 30.08 9.56 -22.61
C GLN A 54 30.83 8.37 -21.98
N GLU A 55 31.68 8.60 -20.99
CA GLU A 55 32.38 7.53 -20.27
C GLU A 55 31.39 6.64 -19.51
N ILE A 56 30.27 7.20 -19.02
CA ILE A 56 29.21 6.46 -18.35
C ILE A 56 28.44 5.60 -19.35
N ILE A 57 28.10 6.15 -20.52
CA ILE A 57 27.46 5.41 -21.63
C ILE A 57 28.32 4.20 -21.99
N ASP A 58 29.61 4.40 -22.19
CA ASP A 58 30.54 3.34 -22.58
C ASP A 58 30.72 2.30 -21.46
N LYS A 59 30.86 2.76 -20.21
CA LYS A 59 31.04 1.91 -19.01
C LYS A 59 29.85 0.97 -18.78
N TYR A 60 28.63 1.48 -18.90
CA TYR A 60 27.40 0.67 -18.73
C TYR A 60 26.94 0.03 -20.05
N GLY A 61 27.59 0.35 -21.17
CA GLY A 61 27.28 -0.17 -22.50
C GLY A 61 25.89 0.23 -22.98
N LEU A 62 25.46 1.47 -22.69
CA LEU A 62 24.13 1.99 -23.04
C LEU A 62 23.94 2.18 -24.56
N ASP A 63 25.03 2.08 -25.32
CA ASP A 63 25.12 2.15 -26.78
C ASP A 63 25.13 0.76 -27.46
N LYS A 64 25.27 -0.32 -26.67
CA LYS A 64 25.37 -1.70 -27.19
C LYS A 64 24.03 -2.23 -27.72
N PRO A 65 23.98 -3.35 -28.46
CA PRO A 65 22.72 -4.00 -28.80
C PRO A 65 21.80 -4.24 -27.59
N LEU A 66 20.48 -4.12 -27.79
CA LEU A 66 19.47 -4.12 -26.72
C LEU A 66 19.55 -5.33 -25.77
N HIS A 67 19.87 -6.51 -26.28
CA HIS A 67 20.00 -7.72 -25.47
C HIS A 67 21.19 -7.65 -24.51
N ILE A 68 22.29 -7.02 -24.92
CA ILE A 68 23.47 -6.79 -24.07
C ILE A 68 23.14 -5.75 -23.01
N GLN A 69 22.49 -4.65 -23.40
CA GLN A 69 22.03 -3.62 -22.47
C GLN A 69 21.11 -4.20 -21.39
N TYR A 70 20.14 -5.04 -21.78
CA TYR A 70 19.22 -5.68 -20.84
C TYR A 70 19.96 -6.59 -19.87
N PHE A 71 20.88 -7.44 -20.37
CA PHE A 71 21.64 -8.34 -19.52
C PHE A 71 22.54 -7.58 -18.54
N ASN A 72 23.23 -6.52 -19.00
CA ASN A 72 24.05 -5.67 -18.15
C ASN A 72 23.22 -4.98 -17.07
N TRP A 73 22.09 -4.37 -17.45
CA TRP A 73 21.18 -3.71 -16.50
C TRP A 73 20.61 -4.70 -15.49
N LEU A 74 20.17 -5.89 -15.93
CA LEU A 74 19.66 -6.93 -15.05
C LEU A 74 20.74 -7.40 -14.05
N MET A 75 21.99 -7.58 -14.49
CA MET A 75 23.09 -7.92 -13.60
C MET A 75 23.38 -6.82 -12.56
N GLN A 76 23.29 -5.54 -12.94
CA GLN A 76 23.40 -4.42 -11.99
C GLN A 76 22.30 -4.49 -10.92
N VAL A 77 21.05 -4.67 -11.34
CA VAL A 77 19.89 -4.81 -10.44
C VAL A 77 20.07 -5.99 -9.50
N LEU A 78 20.48 -7.16 -10.01
CA LEU A 78 20.72 -8.37 -9.22
C LEU A 78 21.90 -8.22 -8.26
N SER A 79 22.91 -7.40 -8.58
CA SER A 79 23.99 -7.04 -7.66
C SER A 79 23.59 -6.01 -6.59
N GLY A 80 22.32 -5.59 -6.55
CA GLY A 80 21.80 -4.58 -5.62
C GLY A 80 22.05 -3.13 -6.08
N ASN A 81 22.56 -2.92 -7.30
CA ASN A 81 22.69 -1.59 -7.88
C ASN A 81 21.41 -1.21 -8.63
N LEU A 82 20.48 -0.60 -7.90
CA LEU A 82 19.21 -0.09 -8.46
C LEU A 82 19.35 1.30 -9.13
N GLY A 83 20.56 1.87 -9.14
CA GLY A 83 20.83 3.23 -9.66
C GLY A 83 20.66 4.34 -8.61
N TRP A 84 20.61 5.57 -9.11
CA TRP A 84 20.56 6.81 -8.34
C TRP A 84 19.22 7.52 -8.50
N SER A 85 18.67 8.01 -7.38
CA SER A 85 17.45 8.83 -7.37
C SER A 85 17.82 10.31 -7.46
N GLN A 86 17.40 10.98 -8.54
CA GLN A 86 17.61 12.41 -8.71
C GLN A 86 16.71 13.25 -7.78
N SER A 87 15.53 12.76 -7.41
CA SER A 87 14.63 13.49 -6.50
C SER A 87 15.13 13.47 -5.06
N LEU A 88 15.61 12.32 -4.60
CA LEU A 88 16.07 12.13 -3.22
C LEU A 88 17.57 12.34 -3.03
N HIS A 89 18.32 12.53 -4.11
CA HIS A 89 19.78 12.70 -4.10
C HIS A 89 20.50 11.59 -3.30
N MET A 90 20.07 10.34 -3.50
CA MET A 90 20.66 9.16 -2.88
C MET A 90 20.44 7.90 -3.75
N ARG A 91 21.12 6.80 -3.42
CA ARG A 91 20.93 5.52 -4.12
C ARG A 91 19.50 5.04 -3.92
N VAL A 92 18.91 4.45 -4.95
CA VAL A 92 17.51 3.99 -4.92
C VAL A 92 17.29 2.94 -3.82
N LEU A 93 18.26 2.04 -3.60
CA LEU A 93 18.17 1.04 -2.54
C LEU A 93 18.10 1.69 -1.15
N ASP A 94 18.93 2.70 -0.89
CA ASP A 94 18.95 3.42 0.39
C ASP A 94 17.65 4.20 0.59
N ALA A 95 17.13 4.81 -0.47
CA ALA A 95 15.82 5.46 -0.45
C ALA A 95 14.71 4.48 -0.07
N ILE A 96 14.64 3.31 -0.72
CA ILE A 96 13.63 2.28 -0.41
C ILE A 96 13.78 1.84 1.06
N VAL A 97 14.98 1.49 1.52
CA VAL A 97 15.18 0.98 2.88
C VAL A 97 14.84 2.03 3.94
N THR A 98 15.15 3.30 3.70
CA THR A 98 14.90 4.39 4.67
C THR A 98 13.45 4.90 4.65
N ARG A 99 12.76 4.80 3.52
CA ARG A 99 11.40 5.32 3.31
C ARG A 99 10.32 4.25 3.45
N PHE A 100 10.60 3.00 3.10
CA PHE A 100 9.66 1.88 3.19
C PHE A 100 8.99 1.75 4.55
N PRO A 101 9.70 1.87 5.70
CA PRO A 101 9.06 1.76 6.99
C PRO A 101 7.94 2.77 7.19
N ALA A 102 8.08 4.01 6.70
CA ALA A 102 7.01 5.01 6.79
C ALA A 102 5.75 4.55 6.04
N THR A 103 5.89 4.15 4.79
CA THR A 103 4.76 3.62 3.99
C THR A 103 4.16 2.37 4.64
N ALA A 104 5.00 1.44 5.10
CA ALA A 104 4.57 0.22 5.77
C ALA A 104 3.77 0.52 7.05
N GLU A 105 4.18 1.50 7.84
CA GLU A 105 3.47 1.96 9.04
C GLU A 105 2.04 2.41 8.68
N LEU A 106 1.89 3.28 7.69
CA LEU A 106 0.57 3.71 7.21
C LEU A 106 -0.31 2.55 6.79
N VAL A 107 0.25 1.58 6.07
CA VAL A 107 -0.49 0.40 5.60
C VAL A 107 -0.89 -0.50 6.75
N ILE A 108 -0.02 -0.72 7.74
CA ILE A 108 -0.30 -1.56 8.91
C ILE A 108 -1.52 -1.03 9.67
N TYR A 109 -1.68 0.29 9.79
CA TYR A 109 -2.84 0.89 10.46
C TYR A 109 -4.07 1.03 9.54
N SER A 110 -3.87 1.30 8.26
CA SER A 110 -4.99 1.52 7.31
C SER A 110 -5.64 0.22 6.86
N ALA A 111 -4.86 -0.79 6.48
CA ALA A 111 -5.37 -2.02 5.87
C ALA A 111 -6.36 -2.77 6.78
N PRO A 112 -6.10 -2.97 8.09
CA PRO A 112 -7.07 -3.60 8.98
C PRO A 112 -8.38 -2.82 9.06
N LEU A 113 -8.32 -1.48 9.16
CA LEU A 113 -9.52 -0.65 9.21
C LEU A 113 -10.32 -0.75 7.91
N ILE A 114 -9.65 -0.69 6.76
CA ILE A 114 -10.26 -0.87 5.44
C ILE A 114 -11.01 -2.20 5.36
N ILE A 115 -10.33 -3.28 5.75
CA ILE A 115 -10.87 -4.64 5.65
C ILE A 115 -12.03 -4.82 6.64
N LEU A 116 -11.84 -4.47 7.91
CA LEU A 116 -12.85 -4.68 8.95
C LEU A 116 -14.09 -3.84 8.71
N ILE A 117 -13.93 -2.55 8.43
CA ILE A 117 -15.05 -1.64 8.17
C ILE A 117 -15.73 -2.02 6.86
N GLY A 118 -14.97 -2.27 5.79
CA GLY A 118 -15.53 -2.65 4.50
C GLY A 118 -16.31 -3.97 4.57
N VAL A 119 -15.77 -5.00 5.22
CA VAL A 119 -16.45 -6.29 5.42
C VAL A 119 -17.71 -6.10 6.25
N TYR A 120 -17.62 -5.36 7.35
CA TYR A 120 -18.75 -5.10 8.23
C TYR A 120 -19.88 -4.36 7.50
N LEU A 121 -19.58 -3.22 6.88
CA LEU A 121 -20.56 -2.42 6.15
C LEU A 121 -21.15 -3.20 4.97
N GLY A 122 -20.33 -3.96 4.23
CA GLY A 122 -20.78 -4.74 3.09
C GLY A 122 -21.71 -5.87 3.51
N LYS A 123 -21.40 -6.55 4.63
CA LYS A 123 -22.27 -7.55 5.25
C LYS A 123 -23.61 -6.96 5.67
N VAL A 124 -23.60 -5.87 6.45
CA VAL A 124 -24.81 -5.24 6.97
C VAL A 124 -25.69 -4.71 5.83
N SER A 125 -25.08 -4.09 4.83
CA SER A 125 -25.74 -3.57 3.62
C SER A 125 -26.43 -4.68 2.81
N ALA A 126 -25.79 -5.86 2.67
CA ALA A 126 -26.38 -7.00 1.97
C ALA A 126 -27.51 -7.67 2.77
N VAL A 127 -27.33 -7.85 4.08
CA VAL A 127 -28.34 -8.48 4.95
C VAL A 127 -29.59 -7.61 5.06
N ARG A 128 -29.42 -6.28 5.12
CA ARG A 128 -30.51 -5.31 5.17
C ARG A 128 -30.79 -4.70 3.80
N ARG A 129 -30.79 -5.53 2.74
CA ARG A 129 -31.01 -5.09 1.36
C ARG A 129 -32.26 -4.23 1.23
N ASN A 130 -32.17 -3.16 0.44
CA ASN A 130 -33.25 -2.20 0.16
C ASN A 130 -33.73 -1.38 1.38
N THR A 131 -33.01 -1.40 2.49
CA THR A 131 -33.30 -0.53 3.64
C THR A 131 -32.51 0.78 3.58
N VAL A 132 -32.81 1.73 4.48
CA VAL A 132 -32.04 2.98 4.63
C VAL A 132 -30.57 2.70 4.91
N VAL A 133 -30.25 1.64 5.68
CA VAL A 133 -28.85 1.28 5.99
C VAL A 133 -28.09 0.84 4.73
N ASP A 134 -28.74 0.07 3.85
CA ASP A 134 -28.17 -0.33 2.56
C ASP A 134 -27.97 0.89 1.65
N HIS A 135 -28.95 1.78 1.54
CA HIS A 135 -28.81 3.01 0.75
C HIS A 135 -27.72 3.94 1.29
N ALA A 136 -27.70 4.22 2.59
CA ALA A 136 -26.73 5.10 3.22
C ALA A 136 -25.29 4.56 3.07
N SER A 137 -25.09 3.26 3.31
CA SER A 137 -23.76 2.64 3.12
C SER A 137 -23.26 2.73 1.68
N ARG A 138 -24.14 2.54 0.68
CA ARG A 138 -23.78 2.70 -0.74
C ARG A 138 -23.46 4.15 -1.09
N VAL A 139 -24.27 5.11 -0.64
CA VAL A 139 -24.04 6.54 -0.91
C VAL A 139 -22.71 6.99 -0.29
N MET A 140 -22.47 6.65 0.98
CA MET A 140 -21.20 6.96 1.64
C MET A 140 -20.00 6.36 0.90
N ALA A 141 -20.10 5.12 0.43
CA ALA A 141 -19.04 4.50 -0.34
C ALA A 141 -18.83 5.14 -1.73
N ILE A 142 -19.90 5.57 -2.39
CA ILE A 142 -19.79 6.28 -3.67
C ILE A 142 -19.10 7.63 -3.45
N ILE A 143 -19.51 8.39 -2.43
CA ILE A 143 -18.88 9.66 -2.07
C ILE A 143 -17.39 9.44 -1.75
N GLY A 144 -17.08 8.50 -0.85
CA GLY A 144 -15.70 8.21 -0.45
C GLY A 144 -14.80 7.78 -1.63
N TRP A 145 -15.32 6.99 -2.57
CA TRP A 145 -14.58 6.57 -3.76
C TRP A 145 -14.44 7.68 -4.81
N SER A 146 -15.36 8.64 -4.85
CA SER A 146 -15.37 9.71 -5.85
C SER A 146 -14.48 10.89 -5.46
N LEU A 147 -14.12 11.01 -4.17
CA LEU A 147 -13.22 12.06 -3.70
C LEU A 147 -11.76 11.70 -4.01
N PRO A 148 -10.99 12.60 -4.66
CA PRO A 148 -9.55 12.43 -4.79
C PRO A 148 -8.88 12.37 -3.42
N SER A 149 -7.87 11.51 -3.27
CA SER A 149 -7.18 11.32 -1.99
C SER A 149 -6.49 12.58 -1.49
N PHE A 150 -5.88 13.35 -2.39
CA PHE A 150 -5.26 14.62 -2.02
C PHE A 150 -6.28 15.62 -1.51
N TRP A 151 -7.46 15.69 -2.14
CA TRP A 151 -8.49 16.66 -1.78
C TRP A 151 -9.03 16.35 -0.39
N LEU A 152 -9.36 15.08 -0.13
CA LEU A 152 -9.79 14.66 1.21
C LEU A 152 -8.70 14.93 2.25
N GLY A 153 -7.43 14.63 1.94
CA GLY A 153 -6.31 14.90 2.84
C GLY A 153 -6.13 16.39 3.16
N ILE A 154 -6.17 17.26 2.14
CA ILE A 154 -6.07 18.72 2.30
C ILE A 154 -7.26 19.25 3.11
N MET A 155 -8.48 18.76 2.85
CA MET A 155 -9.66 19.15 3.63
C MET A 155 -9.55 18.74 5.10
N LEU A 156 -9.06 17.53 5.36
CA LEU A 156 -8.82 17.05 6.72
C LEU A 156 -7.76 17.92 7.41
N LEU A 157 -6.66 18.26 6.75
CA LEU A 157 -5.66 19.18 7.29
C LEU A 157 -6.25 20.59 7.53
N ALA A 158 -7.03 21.13 6.59
CA ALA A 158 -7.63 22.45 6.74
C ALA A 158 -8.58 22.50 7.96
N ILE A 159 -9.39 21.46 8.17
CA ILE A 159 -10.34 21.39 9.27
C ILE A 159 -9.64 21.09 10.60
N PHE A 160 -8.87 20.00 10.67
CA PHE A 160 -8.33 19.51 11.93
C PHE A 160 -7.05 20.25 12.33
N TYR A 161 -6.10 20.42 11.41
CA TYR A 161 -4.86 21.11 11.73
C TYR A 161 -5.01 22.64 11.64
N GLY A 162 -5.49 23.15 10.51
CA GLY A 162 -5.63 24.59 10.27
C GLY A 162 -6.71 25.26 11.12
N GLY A 163 -7.87 24.60 11.29
CA GLY A 163 -9.00 25.13 12.04
C GLY A 163 -8.97 24.81 13.53
N LEU A 164 -8.73 23.55 13.89
CA LEU A 164 -8.80 23.07 15.28
C LEU A 164 -7.43 22.96 15.98
N GLY A 165 -6.31 23.05 15.24
CA GLY A 165 -4.96 22.92 15.81
C GLY A 165 -4.59 21.49 16.24
N VAL A 166 -5.30 20.47 15.75
CA VAL A 166 -5.10 19.06 16.10
C VAL A 166 -4.62 18.23 14.90
N PHE A 167 -3.94 17.13 15.17
CA PHE A 167 -3.38 16.22 14.17
C PHE A 167 -2.49 16.93 13.11
N PRO A 168 -1.35 17.49 13.52
CA PRO A 168 -0.43 18.16 12.61
C PRO A 168 0.13 17.20 11.55
N PRO A 169 0.57 17.72 10.40
CA PRO A 169 1.25 16.93 9.38
C PRO A 169 2.65 16.48 9.86
N GLY A 170 3.24 15.53 9.15
CA GLY A 170 4.50 14.88 9.48
C GLY A 170 4.30 13.46 10.02
N ARG A 171 5.41 12.77 10.34
CA ARG A 171 5.39 11.45 11.01
C ARG A 171 5.45 11.55 12.53
N LEU A 172 6.11 12.60 13.01
CA LEU A 172 6.38 12.90 14.41
C LEU A 172 6.41 14.42 14.55
N SER A 173 6.14 14.91 15.75
CA SER A 173 6.36 16.30 16.09
C SER A 173 7.85 16.61 16.23
N VAL A 174 8.20 17.89 16.20
CA VAL A 174 9.60 18.35 16.26
C VAL A 174 10.34 17.83 17.49
N TRP A 175 9.69 17.79 18.66
CA TRP A 175 10.32 17.30 19.88
C TRP A 175 10.60 15.79 19.80
N ALA A 176 9.66 15.01 19.26
CA ALA A 176 9.79 13.56 19.12
C ALA A 176 10.85 13.22 18.07
N GLU A 177 10.88 13.96 16.95
CA GLU A 177 11.92 13.83 15.92
C GLU A 177 13.32 14.14 16.49
N ASN A 178 13.45 15.18 17.32
CA ASN A 178 14.72 15.52 17.97
C ASN A 178 15.18 14.42 18.94
N LEU A 179 14.27 13.82 19.71
CA LEU A 179 14.58 12.70 20.59
C LEU A 179 14.96 11.44 19.82
N VAL A 180 14.27 11.16 18.70
CA VAL A 180 14.61 10.05 17.80
C VAL A 180 16.01 10.23 17.21
N ARG A 181 16.42 11.48 16.94
CA ARG A 181 17.73 11.82 16.39
C ARG A 181 18.84 12.00 17.43
N SER A 182 18.52 12.17 18.71
CA SER A 182 19.51 12.44 19.77
C SER A 182 20.41 11.24 20.08
N GLY A 183 20.03 10.03 19.64
CA GLY A 183 20.73 8.78 19.93
C GLY A 183 20.27 8.09 21.21
N GLU A 184 19.42 8.73 22.02
CA GLU A 184 18.78 8.11 23.19
C GLU A 184 17.69 7.10 22.78
N PHE A 185 17.06 7.34 21.64
CA PHE A 185 16.08 6.45 21.03
C PHE A 185 16.74 5.56 19.97
N LYS A 186 16.57 4.25 20.09
CA LYS A 186 17.11 3.29 19.10
C LYS A 186 16.07 2.96 18.04
N THR A 187 16.39 3.25 16.78
CA THR A 187 15.54 2.88 15.63
C THR A 187 15.91 1.48 15.16
N TYR A 188 15.04 0.49 15.36
CA TYR A 188 15.28 -0.90 14.98
C TYR A 188 14.63 -1.23 13.63
N THR A 189 13.38 -0.81 13.46
CA THR A 189 12.54 -1.16 12.30
C THR A 189 12.27 0.04 11.39
N GLY A 190 12.34 1.27 11.92
CA GLY A 190 11.89 2.49 11.24
C GLY A 190 10.37 2.72 11.32
N LEU A 191 9.63 1.80 11.92
CA LEU A 191 8.24 1.95 12.32
C LEU A 191 8.23 2.63 13.68
N TYR A 192 7.96 3.93 13.73
CA TYR A 192 8.09 4.70 14.97
C TYR A 192 7.13 4.22 16.06
N THR A 193 5.95 3.71 15.72
CA THR A 193 5.03 3.13 16.71
C THR A 193 5.61 1.87 17.34
N ILE A 194 6.23 0.99 16.54
CA ILE A 194 6.82 -0.25 17.05
C ILE A 194 8.12 0.04 17.80
N ASP A 195 8.99 0.86 17.23
CA ASP A 195 10.25 1.24 17.84
C ASP A 195 10.00 1.99 19.16
N ALA A 196 8.96 2.82 19.27
CA ALA A 196 8.60 3.47 20.53
C ALA A 196 8.17 2.47 21.61
N ILE A 197 7.41 1.43 21.26
CA ILE A 197 7.05 0.35 22.18
C ILE A 197 8.31 -0.40 22.64
N ILE A 198 9.22 -0.73 21.71
CA ILE A 198 10.47 -1.45 22.03
C ILE A 198 11.37 -0.60 22.95
N ASN A 199 11.43 0.70 22.74
CA ASN A 199 12.16 1.63 23.60
C ASN A 199 11.40 1.97 24.91
N LEU A 200 10.20 1.41 25.12
CA LEU A 200 9.30 1.73 26.24
C LEU A 200 8.98 3.24 26.37
N ASN A 201 9.00 3.95 25.23
CA ASN A 201 8.78 5.39 25.16
C ASN A 201 7.33 5.70 24.72
N TRP A 202 6.43 5.71 25.70
CA TRP A 202 5.02 6.02 25.47
C TRP A 202 4.73 7.40 24.89
N PRO A 203 5.44 8.48 25.28
CA PRO A 203 5.29 9.78 24.64
C PRO A 203 5.48 9.74 23.12
N VAL A 204 6.57 9.12 22.64
CA VAL A 204 6.85 9.00 21.19
C VAL A 204 5.82 8.10 20.52
N PHE A 205 5.36 7.04 21.18
CA PHE A 205 4.29 6.18 20.65
C PHE A 205 2.98 6.96 20.42
N LEU A 206 2.54 7.72 21.42
CA LEU A 206 1.32 8.52 21.32
C LEU A 206 1.46 9.61 20.26
N ASP A 207 2.63 10.24 20.16
CA ASP A 207 2.93 11.21 19.12
C ASP A 207 2.86 10.58 17.72
N ALA A 208 3.50 9.43 17.50
CA ALA A 208 3.45 8.72 16.22
C ALA A 208 2.01 8.32 15.84
N VAL A 209 1.23 7.80 16.80
CA VAL A 209 -0.19 7.47 16.56
C VAL A 209 -1.00 8.72 16.24
N TYR A 210 -0.73 9.85 16.90
CA TYR A 210 -1.42 11.10 16.65
C TYR A 210 -1.22 11.61 15.22
N HIS A 211 0.00 11.51 14.69
CA HIS A 211 0.33 11.91 13.32
C HIS A 211 -0.19 10.91 12.26
N LEU A 212 -0.46 9.66 12.65
CA LEU A 212 -1.06 8.66 11.76
C LEU A 212 -2.56 8.86 11.53
N VAL A 213 -3.28 9.56 12.41
CA VAL A 213 -4.75 9.61 12.39
C VAL A 213 -5.32 10.09 11.05
N LEU A 214 -4.92 11.28 10.57
CA LEU A 214 -5.49 11.84 9.34
C LEU A 214 -5.08 11.08 8.06
N PRO A 215 -3.79 10.69 7.86
CA PRO A 215 -3.40 9.83 6.75
C PRO A 215 -4.19 8.51 6.73
N VAL A 216 -4.33 7.86 7.88
CA VAL A 216 -5.04 6.57 8.01
C VAL A 216 -6.53 6.75 7.72
N ILE A 217 -7.17 7.81 8.21
CA ILE A 217 -8.57 8.12 7.89
C ILE A 217 -8.75 8.36 6.39
N THR A 218 -7.82 9.07 5.75
CA THR A 218 -7.85 9.36 4.31
C THR A 218 -7.81 8.06 3.51
N LEU A 219 -6.81 7.22 3.76
CA LEU A 219 -6.65 5.93 3.07
C LEU A 219 -7.83 5.00 3.36
N THR A 220 -8.32 4.98 4.59
CA THR A 220 -9.45 4.15 5.00
C THR A 220 -10.72 4.55 4.27
N THR A 221 -11.08 5.83 4.28
CA THR A 221 -12.32 6.35 3.70
C THR A 221 -12.45 5.99 2.22
N ILE A 222 -11.34 6.11 1.49
CA ILE A 222 -11.31 5.88 0.03
C ILE A 222 -11.39 4.39 -0.27
N ASN A 223 -10.58 3.57 0.40
CA ASN A 223 -10.45 2.16 0.06
C ASN A 223 -11.55 1.27 0.65
N VAL A 224 -12.21 1.69 1.74
CA VAL A 224 -13.35 0.97 2.35
C VAL A 224 -14.47 0.75 1.32
N ALA A 225 -14.71 1.71 0.43
CA ALA A 225 -15.78 1.64 -0.55
C ALA A 225 -15.69 0.41 -1.46
N LEU A 226 -14.48 0.05 -1.87
CA LEU A 226 -14.22 -1.08 -2.75
C LEU A 226 -14.48 -2.42 -2.04
N ILE A 227 -13.91 -2.60 -0.85
CA ILE A 227 -14.13 -3.81 -0.04
C ILE A 227 -15.61 -3.95 0.31
N MET A 228 -16.27 -2.86 0.70
CA MET A 228 -17.71 -2.85 1.01
C MET A 228 -18.54 -3.31 -0.18
N ARG A 229 -18.31 -2.76 -1.38
CA ARG A 229 -19.03 -3.14 -2.61
C ARG A 229 -18.89 -4.61 -2.94
N VAL A 230 -17.66 -5.12 -2.88
CA VAL A 230 -17.37 -6.52 -3.23
C VAL A 230 -17.94 -7.47 -2.19
N MET A 231 -17.80 -7.15 -0.90
CA MET A 231 -18.41 -7.93 0.18
C MET A 231 -19.93 -7.95 0.04
N ARG A 232 -20.56 -6.79 -0.23
CA ARG A 232 -22.01 -6.70 -0.43
C ARG A 232 -22.48 -7.56 -1.60
N SER A 233 -21.84 -7.43 -2.75
CA SER A 233 -22.18 -8.22 -3.94
C SER A 233 -22.05 -9.72 -3.67
N SER A 234 -20.94 -10.13 -3.06
CA SER A 234 -20.68 -11.52 -2.72
C SER A 234 -21.70 -12.05 -1.70
N MET A 235 -22.04 -11.27 -0.69
CA MET A 235 -23.07 -11.64 0.30
C MET A 235 -24.45 -11.81 -0.33
N LEU A 236 -24.87 -10.90 -1.21
CA LEU A 236 -26.17 -11.03 -1.89
C LEU A 236 -26.24 -12.30 -2.74
N GLU A 237 -25.16 -12.63 -3.44
CA GLU A 237 -25.07 -13.88 -4.20
C GLU A 237 -25.15 -15.11 -3.28
N GLN A 238 -24.35 -15.13 -2.19
CA GLN A 238 -24.33 -16.25 -1.25
C GLN A 238 -25.68 -16.45 -0.55
N LEU A 239 -26.38 -15.38 -0.18
CA LEU A 239 -27.70 -15.45 0.45
C LEU A 239 -28.77 -16.07 -0.44
N GLY A 240 -28.60 -16.03 -1.77
CA GLY A 240 -29.51 -16.63 -2.74
C GLY A 240 -29.24 -18.11 -3.04
N LYS A 241 -28.20 -18.73 -2.46
CA LYS A 241 -27.81 -20.11 -2.79
C LYS A 241 -28.60 -21.17 -2.01
N MET A 242 -28.78 -22.34 -2.63
CA MET A 242 -29.55 -23.47 -2.06
C MET A 242 -29.05 -23.90 -0.68
N TYR A 243 -27.74 -23.82 -0.40
CA TYR A 243 -27.21 -24.21 0.91
C TYR A 243 -27.75 -23.32 2.05
N VAL A 244 -28.09 -22.05 1.76
CA VAL A 244 -28.70 -21.12 2.73
C VAL A 244 -30.13 -21.54 3.02
N THR A 245 -30.91 -21.84 1.99
CA THR A 245 -32.29 -22.34 2.12
C THR A 245 -32.31 -23.67 2.87
N ALA A 246 -31.42 -24.61 2.52
CA ALA A 246 -31.29 -25.89 3.21
C ALA A 246 -30.89 -25.71 4.68
N ALA A 247 -29.97 -24.80 4.99
CA ALA A 247 -29.58 -24.51 6.37
C ALA A 247 -30.77 -23.99 7.20
N LYS A 248 -31.56 -23.07 6.64
CA LYS A 248 -32.79 -22.56 7.29
C LYS A 248 -33.84 -23.66 7.46
N ALA A 249 -34.04 -24.52 6.46
CA ALA A 249 -34.98 -25.64 6.52
C ALA A 249 -34.60 -26.68 7.59
N ARG A 250 -33.31 -26.80 7.91
CA ARG A 250 -32.80 -27.63 9.02
C ARG A 250 -32.92 -26.96 10.40
N GLY A 251 -33.57 -25.79 10.49
CA GLY A 251 -33.83 -25.10 11.76
C GLY A 251 -32.67 -24.24 12.28
N LEU A 252 -31.63 -23.99 11.48
CA LEU A 252 -30.56 -23.06 11.89
C LEU A 252 -31.09 -21.63 11.96
N ASP A 253 -30.71 -20.91 13.01
CA ASP A 253 -31.08 -19.51 13.19
C ASP A 253 -30.42 -18.62 12.12
N SER A 254 -31.08 -17.51 11.79
CA SER A 254 -30.62 -16.61 10.72
C SER A 254 -29.23 -16.04 10.96
N LYS A 255 -28.84 -15.81 12.22
CA LYS A 255 -27.52 -15.24 12.55
C LYS A 255 -26.42 -16.26 12.28
N THR A 256 -26.59 -17.51 12.67
CA THR A 256 -25.66 -18.60 12.35
C THR A 256 -25.52 -18.80 10.84
N VAL A 257 -26.63 -18.81 10.10
CA VAL A 257 -26.61 -18.93 8.64
C VAL A 257 -25.85 -17.77 7.99
N ILE A 258 -26.05 -16.53 8.44
CA ILE A 258 -25.38 -15.35 7.90
C ILE A 258 -23.90 -15.31 8.28
N ASP A 259 -23.56 -15.39 9.56
CA ASP A 259 -22.20 -15.15 10.05
C ASP A 259 -21.27 -16.33 9.78
N LYS A 260 -21.75 -17.57 9.96
CA LYS A 260 -20.89 -18.77 9.84
C LYS A 260 -20.84 -19.34 8.43
N HIS A 261 -21.97 -19.30 7.69
CA HIS A 261 -22.06 -19.93 6.37
C HIS A 261 -21.95 -18.92 5.23
N ALA A 262 -22.83 -17.93 5.16
CA ALA A 262 -22.84 -16.97 4.06
C ALA A 262 -21.60 -16.07 4.06
N THR A 263 -21.24 -15.48 5.20
CA THR A 263 -20.10 -14.57 5.34
C THR A 263 -18.79 -15.27 5.00
N ARG A 264 -18.56 -16.50 5.51
CA ARG A 264 -17.33 -17.26 5.21
C ARG A 264 -17.14 -17.50 3.71
N ASN A 265 -18.21 -17.81 2.98
CA ASN A 265 -18.15 -18.02 1.53
C ASN A 265 -18.05 -16.70 0.76
N ALA A 266 -18.68 -15.63 1.25
CA ALA A 266 -18.59 -14.31 0.64
C ALA A 266 -17.21 -13.66 0.80
N LEU A 267 -16.42 -14.08 1.79
CA LEU A 267 -15.07 -13.58 2.03
C LEU A 267 -14.03 -14.04 0.99
N THR A 268 -14.29 -15.10 0.22
CA THR A 268 -13.31 -15.64 -0.74
C THR A 268 -12.75 -14.58 -1.73
N PRO A 269 -13.60 -13.83 -2.46
CA PRO A 269 -13.12 -12.74 -3.32
C PRO A 269 -12.59 -11.54 -2.50
N VAL A 270 -13.19 -11.27 -1.34
CA VAL A 270 -12.81 -10.12 -0.50
C VAL A 270 -11.38 -10.25 0.02
N VAL A 271 -10.99 -11.41 0.52
CA VAL A 271 -9.63 -11.67 1.01
C VAL A 271 -8.59 -11.47 -0.10
N THR A 272 -8.91 -11.92 -1.32
CA THR A 272 -8.04 -11.74 -2.48
C THR A 272 -7.83 -10.26 -2.79
N LEU A 273 -8.93 -9.50 -2.80
CA LEU A 273 -8.88 -8.06 -3.07
C LEU A 273 -8.21 -7.27 -1.94
N SER A 274 -8.45 -7.66 -0.69
CA SER A 274 -7.75 -7.09 0.47
C SER A 274 -6.24 -7.26 0.33
N GLY A 275 -5.78 -8.45 -0.04
CA GLY A 275 -4.35 -8.70 -0.28
C GLY A 275 -3.77 -7.83 -1.40
N LEU A 276 -4.51 -7.71 -2.52
CA LEU A 276 -4.10 -6.86 -3.64
C LEU A 276 -4.05 -5.37 -3.25
N LEU A 277 -5.04 -4.88 -2.51
CA LEU A 277 -5.09 -3.49 -2.06
C LEU A 277 -3.98 -3.18 -1.06
N THR A 278 -3.77 -4.04 -0.06
CA THR A 278 -2.67 -3.88 0.90
C THR A 278 -1.32 -3.85 0.18
N ALA A 279 -1.08 -4.78 -0.76
CA ALA A 279 0.15 -4.78 -1.56
C ALA A 279 0.28 -3.54 -2.44
N GLY A 280 -0.81 -3.06 -3.04
CA GLY A 280 -0.84 -1.83 -3.82
C GLY A 280 -0.50 -0.61 -2.99
N MET A 281 -0.99 -0.53 -1.74
CA MET A 281 -0.66 0.58 -0.84
C MET A 281 0.81 0.53 -0.37
N LEU A 282 1.38 -0.68 -0.20
CA LEU A 282 2.81 -0.84 0.11
C LEU A 282 3.73 -0.40 -1.03
N SER A 283 3.22 -0.39 -2.27
CA SER A 283 3.94 0.15 -3.43
C SER A 283 4.09 1.67 -3.40
N GLY A 284 3.46 2.34 -2.43
CA GLY A 284 3.51 3.79 -2.24
C GLY A 284 2.12 4.38 -2.13
N ALA A 285 1.86 5.10 -1.04
CA ALA A 285 0.68 5.96 -0.90
C ALA A 285 1.04 7.41 -1.26
N VAL A 286 1.84 7.59 -2.31
CA VAL A 286 2.60 8.81 -2.65
C VAL A 286 1.79 10.09 -2.49
N ILE A 287 0.56 10.11 -3.00
CA ILE A 287 -0.32 11.29 -2.93
C ILE A 287 -0.66 11.62 -1.46
N THR A 288 -1.09 10.64 -0.68
CA THR A 288 -1.40 10.83 0.74
C THR A 288 -0.15 11.18 1.53
N GLU A 289 0.96 10.49 1.28
CA GLU A 289 2.23 10.75 1.98
C GLU A 289 2.78 12.14 1.70
N THR A 290 2.61 12.66 0.49
CA THR A 290 3.01 14.02 0.12
C THR A 290 2.13 15.04 0.84
N VAL A 291 0.80 14.86 0.81
CA VAL A 291 -0.16 15.80 1.42
C VAL A 291 0.05 15.93 2.92
N PHE A 292 0.35 14.83 3.60
CA PHE A 292 0.57 14.82 5.05
C PHE A 292 2.04 14.95 5.45
N GLU A 293 2.95 15.19 4.51
CA GLU A 293 4.41 15.21 4.75
C GLU A 293 4.93 13.96 5.49
N PHE A 294 4.30 12.81 5.25
CA PHE A 294 4.63 11.55 5.91
C PHE A 294 5.93 10.94 5.40
N LYS A 295 6.49 11.44 4.29
CA LYS A 295 7.85 11.14 3.84
C LYS A 295 8.12 9.64 3.57
N GLY A 296 7.15 8.90 3.02
CA GLY A 296 7.31 7.51 2.55
C GLY A 296 7.96 7.37 1.17
N ILE A 297 7.77 6.21 0.52
CA ILE A 297 8.39 5.85 -0.78
C ILE A 297 7.84 6.70 -1.93
#